data_AF-A0A3D6DPM5-F1
#
_entry.id   AF-A0A3D6DPM5-F1
#
_cell.length_a   1.000
_cell.length_b   1.000
_cell.length_c   1.000
_cell.angle_alpha   90.00
_cell.angle_beta   90.00
_cell.angle_gamma   90.00
#
_symmetry.space_group_name_H-M   'P 1'
#
loop_
_entity.id
_entity.type
_entity.pdbx_description
1 polymer ?
#
loop_
_entity_poly.entity_id
_entity_poly.type
_entity_poly.pdbx_seq_one_letter_code
_entity_poly.pdbx_strand_id
1 'polypeptide(L)'
;MPGRWVRPDGGYVITIKSVDAGGKLDAAYANPNPLPFSRAEAVRDGKTIRLFFELRAGGYNGSTYTLSYDPANDLLKGVYYQAVMQQKFDVHFTRVRQ
;
A
#
# COMPACT_ATOMS: atom_id res chain seq x y z
N MET A 1 0.59 10.22 0.57
CA MET A 1 2.01 10.50 0.30
C MET A 1 2.38 9.90 -1.06
N PRO A 2 2.56 10.73 -2.10
CA PRO A 2 3.06 10.27 -3.41
C PRO A 2 4.49 9.75 -3.33
N GLY A 3 4.82 8.75 -4.14
CA GLY A 3 6.13 8.12 -4.19
C GLY A 3 6.09 6.66 -4.63
N ARG A 4 7.28 6.09 -4.86
CA ARG A 4 7.48 4.66 -5.09
C ARG A 4 7.98 4.02 -3.80
N TRP A 5 7.34 2.94 -3.40
CA TRP A 5 7.52 2.27 -2.11
C TRP A 5 7.80 0.80 -2.34
N VAL A 6 8.86 0.27 -1.74
CA VAL A 6 9.29 -1.13 -1.92
C VAL A 6 9.25 -1.86 -0.60
N ARG A 7 8.68 -3.07 -0.60
CA ARG A 7 8.74 -4.01 0.53
C ARG A 7 10.11 -4.71 0.52
N PRO A 8 10.97 -4.53 1.53
CA PRO A 8 12.36 -4.99 1.45
C PRO A 8 12.55 -6.51 1.36
N ASP A 9 11.60 -7.28 1.88
CA ASP A 9 11.67 -8.75 1.97
C ASP A 9 11.23 -9.50 0.69
N GLY A 10 10.49 -8.84 -0.20
CA GLY A 10 9.95 -9.47 -1.42
C GLY A 10 10.06 -8.62 -2.68
N GLY A 11 10.51 -7.38 -2.58
CA GLY A 11 10.62 -6.45 -3.72
C GLY A 11 9.27 -5.95 -4.25
N TYR A 12 8.17 -6.23 -3.56
CA TYR A 12 6.83 -5.78 -3.95
C TYR A 12 6.74 -4.27 -3.91
N VAL A 13 6.07 -3.67 -4.90
CA VAL A 13 6.08 -2.23 -5.08
C VAL A 13 4.68 -1.65 -4.99
N ILE A 14 4.52 -0.59 -4.22
CA ILE A 14 3.37 0.32 -4.28
C ILE A 14 3.86 1.64 -4.89
N THR A 15 3.27 2.06 -6.00
CA THR A 15 3.52 3.38 -6.59
C THR A 15 2.28 4.24 -6.38
N ILE A 16 2.44 5.37 -5.71
CA ILE A 16 1.37 6.36 -5.48
C ILE A 16 1.74 7.61 -6.28
N LYS A 17 0.96 7.94 -7.31
CA LYS A 17 1.18 9.10 -8.17
C LYS A 17 0.59 10.38 -7.57
N SER A 18 -0.62 10.30 -7.04
CA SER A 18 -1.32 11.45 -6.45
C SER A 18 -2.36 11.00 -5.42
N VAL A 19 -2.84 11.97 -4.63
CA VAL A 19 -3.96 11.83 -3.70
C VAL A 19 -4.93 12.97 -4.03
N ASP A 20 -6.21 12.66 -4.25
CA ASP A 20 -7.22 13.69 -4.49
C ASP A 20 -7.78 14.29 -3.19
N ALA A 21 -8.64 15.30 -3.32
CA ALA A 21 -9.24 15.99 -2.18
C ALA A 21 -10.16 15.09 -1.31
N GLY A 22 -10.68 14.01 -1.89
CA GLY A 22 -11.49 13.01 -1.20
C GLY A 22 -10.69 11.89 -0.56
N GLY A 23 -9.36 11.88 -0.75
CA GLY A 23 -8.46 10.85 -0.24
C GLY A 23 -8.29 9.65 -1.17
N LYS A 24 -8.88 9.64 -2.38
CA LYS A 24 -8.64 8.58 -3.35
C LYS A 24 -7.20 8.69 -3.88
N LEU A 25 -6.55 7.54 -4.06
CA LEU A 25 -5.18 7.44 -4.56
C LEU A 25 -5.18 7.03 -6.03
N ASP A 26 -4.40 7.72 -6.86
CA ASP A 26 -3.89 7.15 -8.11
C ASP A 26 -2.67 6.31 -7.75
N ALA A 27 -2.86 4.99 -7.67
CA ALA A 27 -1.82 4.06 -7.23
C ALA A 27 -1.86 2.72 -7.98
N ALA A 28 -0.71 2.06 -8.03
CA ALA A 28 -0.55 0.74 -8.62
C ALA A 28 0.34 -0.16 -7.75
N TYR A 29 0.12 -1.46 -7.85
CA TYR A 29 0.91 -2.50 -7.20
C TYR A 29 1.78 -3.23 -8.24
N ALA A 30 2.91 -3.81 -7.83
CA ALA A 30 3.68 -4.72 -8.68
C ALA A 30 4.30 -5.88 -7.91
N ASN A 31 4.16 -7.10 -8.44
CA ASN A 31 4.84 -8.31 -7.97
C ASN A 31 4.90 -9.40 -9.07
N PRO A 32 6.02 -9.52 -9.81
CA PRO A 32 6.86 -8.42 -10.28
C PRO A 32 6.14 -7.57 -11.35
N ASN A 33 5.12 -8.13 -11.99
CA ASN A 33 4.30 -7.45 -12.98
C ASN A 33 3.31 -6.48 -12.30
N PRO A 34 2.99 -5.34 -12.95
CA PRO A 34 2.06 -4.37 -12.40
C PRO A 34 0.62 -4.91 -12.39
N LEU A 35 -0.11 -4.58 -11.33
CA LEU A 35 -1.53 -4.88 -11.13
C LEU A 35 -2.23 -3.64 -10.60
N PRO A 36 -3.48 -3.38 -11.04
CA PRO A 36 -4.27 -2.30 -10.48
C PRO A 36 -4.78 -2.67 -9.08
N PHE A 37 -4.93 -1.67 -8.22
CA PHE A 37 -5.76 -1.82 -7.03
C PHE A 37 -7.25 -1.73 -7.41
N SER A 38 -8.10 -2.55 -6.79
CA SER A 38 -9.55 -2.37 -6.88
C SER A 38 -10.02 -1.19 -6.04
N ARG A 39 -9.31 -0.90 -4.95
CA ARG A 39 -9.53 0.26 -4.09
C ARG A 39 -8.20 0.77 -3.55
N ALA A 40 -8.00 2.08 -3.57
CA ALA A 40 -6.81 2.72 -3.04
C ALA A 40 -7.19 4.09 -2.46
N GLU A 41 -7.08 4.24 -1.14
CA GLU A 41 -7.55 5.41 -0.41
C GLU A 41 -6.60 5.76 0.73
N ALA A 42 -6.56 7.05 1.09
CA ALA A 42 -5.87 7.57 2.24
C ALA A 42 -6.84 8.41 3.08
N VAL A 43 -6.82 8.18 4.39
CA VAL A 43 -7.61 8.91 5.37
C VAL A 43 -6.68 9.50 6.41
N ARG A 44 -6.97 10.73 6.82
CA ARG A 44 -6.29 11.35 7.95
C ARG A 44 -7.03 11.01 9.24
N ASP A 45 -6.37 10.33 10.15
CA ASP A 45 -6.85 10.06 11.50
C ASP A 45 -5.96 10.79 12.51
N GLY A 46 -6.45 11.95 12.97
CA GLY A 46 -5.68 12.88 13.78
C GLY A 46 -4.40 13.35 13.08
N LYS A 47 -3.25 12.98 13.66
CA LYS A 47 -1.91 13.29 13.10
C LYS A 47 -1.39 12.20 12.15
N THR A 48 -2.09 11.07 12.04
CA THR A 48 -1.65 9.91 11.26
C THR A 48 -2.36 9.86 9.92
N ILE A 49 -1.65 9.54 8.85
CA ILE A 49 -2.26 9.21 7.56
C ILE A 49 -2.33 7.69 7.47
N ARG A 50 -3.54 7.14 7.36
CA ARG A 50 -3.76 5.72 7.06
C ARG A 50 -4.06 5.54 5.58
N LEU A 51 -3.56 4.46 5.01
CA LEU A 51 -3.78 4.07 3.63
C LEU A 51 -4.43 2.70 3.60
N PHE A 52 -5.38 2.52 2.71
CA PHE A 52 -6.03 1.25 2.44
C PHE A 52 -5.89 0.91 0.97
N PHE A 53 -5.46 -0.32 0.69
CA PHE A 53 -5.36 -0.85 -0.65
C PHE A 53 -6.01 -2.23 -0.72
N GLU A 54 -6.77 -2.50 -1.78
CA GLU A 54 -7.38 -3.80 -2.05
C GLU A 54 -6.93 -4.32 -3.42
N LEU A 55 -6.56 -5.61 -3.47
CA LEU A 55 -6.16 -6.33 -4.66
C LEU A 55 -7.15 -7.46 -4.96
N ARG A 56 -7.76 -7.43 -6.15
CA ARG A 56 -8.64 -8.49 -6.63
C ARG A 56 -8.11 -9.26 -7.84
N ALA A 57 -7.23 -8.63 -8.64
CA ALA A 57 -6.60 -9.27 -9.79
C ALA A 57 -5.47 -10.23 -9.36
N GLY A 58 -4.95 -11.02 -10.30
CA GLY A 58 -3.67 -11.74 -10.14
C GLY A 58 -3.62 -12.78 -9.02
N GLY A 59 -4.76 -13.37 -8.63
CA GLY A 59 -4.84 -14.37 -7.55
C GLY A 59 -4.87 -13.80 -6.13
N TYR A 60 -4.92 -12.47 -5.98
CA TYR A 60 -4.98 -11.82 -4.68
C TYR A 60 -6.38 -11.84 -4.06
N ASN A 61 -7.44 -12.03 -4.85
CA ASN A 61 -8.80 -12.40 -4.41
C ASN A 61 -9.36 -11.61 -3.19
N GLY A 62 -9.10 -10.30 -3.13
CA GLY A 62 -9.55 -9.44 -2.03
C GLY A 62 -8.50 -9.25 -0.92
N SER A 63 -7.23 -9.58 -1.18
CA SER A 63 -6.13 -9.29 -0.25
C SER A 63 -5.97 -7.79 -0.07
N THR A 64 -5.62 -7.36 1.14
CA THR A 64 -5.60 -5.93 1.49
C THR A 64 -4.30 -5.52 2.17
N TYR A 65 -3.95 -4.26 1.98
CA TYR A 65 -2.95 -3.58 2.80
C TYR A 65 -3.63 -2.46 3.59
N THR A 66 -3.46 -2.49 4.91
CA THR A 66 -3.85 -1.40 5.80
C THR A 66 -2.59 -0.83 6.43
N LEU A 67 -2.16 0.33 5.96
CA LEU A 67 -0.86 0.93 6.28
C LEU A 67 -1.04 2.28 6.96
N SER A 68 -0.07 2.67 7.78
CA SER A 68 0.09 4.03 8.30
C SER A 68 1.37 4.62 7.76
N TYR A 69 1.33 5.89 7.36
CA TYR A 69 2.52 6.63 7.00
C TYR A 69 3.24 7.10 8.26
N ASP A 70 4.51 6.72 8.37
CA ASP A 70 5.44 7.17 9.42
C ASP A 70 6.37 8.24 8.83
N PRO A 71 6.12 9.54 9.11
CA PRO A 71 6.93 10.61 8.57
C PRO A 71 8.33 10.70 9.19
N ALA A 72 8.55 10.15 10.39
CA ALA A 72 9.86 10.21 11.05
C ALA A 72 10.88 9.28 10.36
N ASN A 73 10.41 8.14 9.87
CA ASN A 73 11.24 7.12 9.23
C ASN A 73 11.03 7.03 7.70
N ASP A 74 10.08 7.79 7.16
CA ASP A 74 9.63 7.72 5.75
C ASP A 74 9.26 6.28 5.35
N LEU A 75 8.36 5.68 6.12
CA LEU A 75 7.86 4.32 5.92
C LEU A 75 6.34 4.29 5.74
N LEU A 76 5.85 3.30 4.98
CA LEU A 76 4.48 2.82 5.08
C LEU A 76 4.49 1.51 5.86
N LYS A 77 3.84 1.45 7.02
CA LYS A 77 3.86 0.26 7.90
C LYS A 77 2.48 -0.18 8.32
N GLY A 78 2.24 -1.47 8.43
CA GLY A 78 0.96 -1.99 8.89
C GLY A 78 0.78 -3.45 8.50
N VAL A 79 -0.45 -3.82 8.15
CA VAL A 79 -0.83 -5.22 7.96
C VAL A 79 -1.15 -5.50 6.49
N TYR A 80 -0.60 -6.59 5.97
CA TYR A 80 -1.07 -7.27 4.78
C TYR A 80 -2.00 -8.43 5.17
N TYR A 81 -3.23 -8.42 4.69
CA TYR A 81 -4.14 -9.56 4.80
C TYR A 81 -4.14 -10.35 3.49
N GLN A 82 -3.70 -11.59 3.54
CA GLN A 82 -3.70 -12.53 2.42
C GLN A 82 -5.03 -13.29 2.45
N ALA A 83 -5.91 -12.99 1.50
CA ALA A 83 -7.30 -13.44 1.53
C ALA A 83 -7.49 -14.95 1.26
N VAL A 84 -6.59 -15.56 0.47
CA VAL A 84 -6.69 -16.97 0.06
C VAL A 84 -6.36 -17.92 1.22
N MET A 85 -5.37 -17.57 2.03
CA MET A 85 -4.88 -18.29 3.21
C MET A 85 -5.49 -17.75 4.51
N GLN A 86 -6.21 -16.63 4.44
CA GLN A 86 -6.81 -15.93 5.58
C GLN A 86 -5.80 -15.56 6.68
N GLN A 87 -4.59 -15.17 6.26
CA GLN A 87 -3.49 -14.83 7.18
C GLN A 87 -3.17 -13.34 7.15
N LYS A 88 -2.60 -12.85 8.25
CA LYS A 88 -2.15 -11.47 8.40
C LYS A 88 -0.65 -11.45 8.62
N PHE A 89 0.01 -10.49 7.98
CA PHE A 89 1.44 -10.27 8.09
C PHE A 89 1.71 -8.82 8.40
N ASP A 90 2.58 -8.56 9.37
CA ASP A 90 3.14 -7.23 9.55
C ASP A 90 4.13 -6.95 8.43
N VAL A 91 3.96 -5.80 7.78
CA VAL A 91 4.73 -5.40 6.62
C VAL A 91 5.12 -3.94 6.73
N HIS A 92 6.22 -3.60 6.07
CA HIS A 92 6.58 -2.21 5.83
C HIS A 92 7.14 -2.03 4.42
N PHE A 93 6.99 -0.81 3.91
CA PHE A 93 7.56 -0.37 2.67
C PHE A 93 8.45 0.84 2.91
N THR A 94 9.61 0.84 2.29
CA THR A 94 10.57 1.94 2.29
C THR A 94 10.40 2.75 1.02
N ARG A 95 10.50 4.08 1.09
CA ARG A 95 10.51 4.91 -0.11
C ARG A 95 11.78 4.65 -0.93
N VAL A 96 11.60 4.48 -2.23
CA VAL A 96 12.72 4.51 -3.19
C VAL A 96 13.10 5.97 -3.41
N ARG A 97 14.31 6.33 -3.02
CA ARG A 97 14.92 7.62 -3.40
C ARG A 97 15.58 7.43 -4.76
N GLN A 98 15.31 8.34 -5.69
CA GLN A 98 16.06 8.46 -6.94
C GLN A 98 17.37 9.19 -6.70
#